data_AF-A0AAV7WKT6-F1
#
_entry.id   AF-A0AAV7WKT6-F1
#
_cell.length_a   1.000
_cell.length_b   1.000
_cell.length_c   1.000
_cell.angle_alpha   90.00
_cell.angle_beta   90.00
_cell.angle_gamma   90.00
#
_symmetry.space_group_name_H-M   'P 1'
#
loop_
_entity.id
_entity.type
_entity.pdbx_description
1 polymer ?
#
loop_
_entity_poly.entity_id
_entity_poly.type
_entity_poly.pdbx_seq_one_letter_code
_entity_poly.pdbx_strand_id
1 'polypeptide(L)'
;MATYRRLVQFVMQTLNTNPARAALAQPHAVAPGINPVTAHSIMGKVPAKREETPFWLAQKMNTLEVVYPHTGPQDKHRILTMCLPFGMVPTVEHCNTWGTVFAALYTTAHGTPTLANLPEVLKQIQDEYGAAPALDLGMQLMDNFETVSSIILSHLKGEAVALAVRMHLRDVPQLDQEWELPKLIAETYSSIGRDSLGA
;
A
#
# COMPACT_ATOMS: atom_id res chain seq x y z
N MET A 1 20.44 56.37 34.17
CA MET A 1 20.22 54.90 34.17
C MET A 1 18.73 54.54 34.06
N ALA A 2 18.00 55.02 33.04
CA ALA A 2 16.58 54.67 32.83
C ALA A 2 16.30 54.09 31.43
N THR A 3 17.25 54.25 30.50
CA THR A 3 17.07 53.90 29.08
C THR A 3 17.44 52.45 28.75
N TYR A 4 18.33 51.83 29.52
CA TYR A 4 18.78 50.45 29.29
C TYR A 4 17.73 49.40 29.69
N ARG A 5 16.88 49.73 30.68
CA ARG A 5 15.84 48.80 31.20
C ARG A 5 14.68 48.60 30.22
N ARG A 6 14.37 49.62 29.39
CA ARG A 6 13.30 49.55 28.39
C ARG A 6 13.72 48.75 27.13
N LEU A 7 14.99 48.81 26.74
CA LEU A 7 15.51 48.02 25.62
C LEU A 7 15.54 46.51 25.93
N VAL A 8 15.90 46.13 27.16
CA VAL A 8 15.89 44.72 27.58
C VAL A 8 14.46 44.17 27.70
N GLN A 9 13.49 44.97 28.18
CA GLN A 9 12.08 44.55 28.20
C GLN A 9 11.46 44.42 26.80
N PHE A 10 11.85 45.28 25.86
CA PHE A 10 11.35 45.20 24.48
C PHE A 10 11.90 43.98 23.72
N VAL A 11 13.20 43.66 23.89
CA VAL A 11 13.81 42.45 23.30
C VAL A 11 13.26 41.16 23.93
N MET A 12 12.93 41.17 25.22
CA MET A 12 12.29 40.03 25.88
C MET A 12 10.81 39.84 25.48
N GLN A 13 10.09 40.92 25.11
CA GLN A 13 8.72 40.81 24.61
C GLN A 13 8.66 40.33 23.15
N THR A 14 9.60 40.73 22.29
CA THR A 14 9.60 40.31 20.87
C THR A 14 10.13 38.89 20.65
N LEU A 15 10.91 38.33 21.59
CA LEU A 15 11.31 36.92 21.54
C LEU A 15 10.18 35.94 21.96
N ASN A 16 9.08 36.45 22.54
CA ASN A 16 7.98 35.61 23.03
C ASN A 16 6.80 35.51 22.04
N THR A 17 6.88 36.16 20.88
CA THR A 17 5.86 36.11 19.82
C THR A 17 6.43 35.58 18.50
N ASN A 18 7.39 34.66 18.56
CA ASN A 18 7.90 34.01 17.36
C ASN A 18 7.00 32.81 17.01
N PRO A 19 6.17 32.85 15.94
CA PRO A 19 5.35 31.72 15.54
C PRO A 19 6.20 30.49 15.15
N ALA A 20 7.49 30.67 14.86
CA ALA A 20 8.42 29.57 14.60
C ALA A 20 8.72 28.73 15.87
N ARG A 21 8.61 29.31 17.07
CA ARG A 21 8.82 28.57 18.33
C ARG A 21 7.55 27.84 18.79
N ALA A 22 6.37 28.34 18.40
CA ALA A 22 5.10 27.61 18.53
C ALA A 22 5.01 26.42 17.55
N ALA A 23 5.66 26.51 16.38
CA ALA A 23 5.74 25.40 15.43
C ALA A 23 6.64 24.25 15.93
N LEU A 24 7.67 24.54 16.74
CA LEU A 24 8.54 23.55 17.37
C LEU A 24 7.94 22.92 18.64
N ALA A 25 6.80 23.42 19.10
CA ALA A 25 6.05 22.92 20.25
C ALA A 25 4.66 22.43 19.83
N GLN A 26 4.47 22.05 18.55
CA GLN A 26 3.46 21.04 18.29
C GLN A 26 3.87 19.83 19.13
N PRO A 27 3.01 19.28 20.00
CA PRO A 27 3.21 17.90 20.39
C PRO A 27 3.28 17.16 19.06
N HIS A 28 4.45 16.62 18.69
CA HIS A 28 4.45 15.48 17.81
C HIS A 28 3.41 14.57 18.45
N ALA A 29 2.24 14.44 17.80
CA ALA A 29 1.28 13.44 18.21
C ALA A 29 2.13 12.19 18.37
N VAL A 30 2.23 11.71 19.62
CA VAL A 30 2.97 10.48 19.91
C VAL A 30 2.45 9.51 18.87
N ALA A 31 3.30 9.11 17.92
CA ALA A 31 2.91 8.22 16.85
C ALA A 31 2.13 7.11 17.55
N PRO A 32 0.84 6.88 17.20
CA PRO A 32 0.01 5.97 17.98
C PRO A 32 0.77 4.66 18.05
N GLY A 33 1.36 4.39 19.22
CA GLY A 33 2.28 3.28 19.37
C GLY A 33 1.52 2.03 18.95
N ILE A 34 2.13 1.18 18.14
CA ILE A 34 1.46 -0.02 17.61
C ILE A 34 0.86 -0.78 18.79
N ASN A 35 -0.47 -0.72 18.90
CA ASN A 35 -1.21 -1.41 19.93
C ASN A 35 -1.41 -2.87 19.49
N PRO A 36 -0.87 -3.85 20.25
CA PRO A 36 -1.00 -5.25 19.89
C PRO A 36 -2.46 -5.71 19.78
N VAL A 37 -3.35 -5.20 20.62
CA VAL A 37 -4.78 -5.58 20.60
C VAL A 37 -5.44 -5.15 19.30
N THR A 38 -5.19 -3.92 18.87
CA THR A 38 -5.70 -3.39 17.60
C THR A 38 -5.11 -4.15 16.41
N ALA A 39 -3.81 -4.46 16.43
CA ALA A 39 -3.16 -5.22 15.36
C ALA A 39 -3.77 -6.62 15.22
N HIS A 40 -3.93 -7.35 16.32
CA HIS A 40 -4.58 -8.66 16.32
C HIS A 40 -6.05 -8.60 15.89
N SER A 41 -6.77 -7.54 16.24
CA SER A 41 -8.16 -7.35 15.83
C SER A 41 -8.31 -7.15 14.31
N ILE A 42 -7.38 -6.43 13.68
CA ILE A 42 -7.41 -6.19 12.23
C ILE A 42 -6.98 -7.43 11.47
N MET A 43 -5.86 -8.02 11.90
CA MET A 43 -5.28 -9.21 11.28
C MET A 43 -6.23 -10.41 11.45
N GLY A 44 -6.84 -10.55 12.62
CA GLY A 44 -7.69 -11.68 12.94
C GLY A 44 -6.90 -12.98 13.00
N LYS A 45 -7.55 -14.09 12.62
CA LYS A 45 -6.93 -15.41 12.65
C LYS A 45 -6.04 -15.62 11.41
N VAL A 46 -4.75 -15.84 11.64
CA VAL A 46 -3.81 -16.23 10.59
C VAL A 46 -4.18 -17.61 10.02
N PRO A 47 -4.16 -17.80 8.69
CA PRO A 47 -4.36 -19.11 8.08
C PRO A 47 -3.37 -20.15 8.60
N ALA A 48 -3.81 -21.41 8.68
CA ALA A 48 -2.93 -22.50 9.09
C ALA A 48 -1.92 -22.87 8.00
N LYS A 49 -2.29 -22.70 6.72
CA LYS A 49 -1.40 -22.96 5.60
C LYS A 49 -0.58 -21.72 5.27
N ARG A 50 0.73 -21.93 5.11
CA ARG A 50 1.68 -20.89 4.71
C ARG A 50 1.30 -20.26 3.36
N GLU A 51 0.83 -21.08 2.43
CA GLU A 51 0.43 -20.69 1.06
C GLU A 51 -0.70 -19.67 1.02
N GLU A 52 -1.61 -19.70 2.01
CA GLU A 52 -2.78 -18.82 2.10
C GLU A 52 -2.44 -17.48 2.79
N THR A 53 -1.30 -17.41 3.48
CA THR A 53 -0.91 -16.25 4.30
C THR A 53 -0.69 -14.97 3.49
N PRO A 54 -0.03 -14.97 2.31
CA PRO A 54 0.14 -13.76 1.50
C PRO A 54 -1.21 -13.17 1.08
N PHE A 55 -2.12 -13.99 0.58
CA PHE A 55 -3.45 -13.57 0.14
C PHE A 55 -4.31 -13.08 1.32
N TRP A 56 -4.25 -13.76 2.45
CA TRP A 56 -4.86 -13.28 3.69
C TRP A 56 -4.34 -11.90 4.10
N LEU A 57 -3.04 -11.64 3.99
CA LEU A 57 -2.49 -10.31 4.26
C LEU A 57 -3.03 -9.29 3.26
N ALA A 58 -3.13 -9.64 1.98
CA ALA A 58 -3.64 -8.75 0.93
C ALA A 58 -5.03 -8.18 1.27
N GLN A 59 -5.91 -8.99 1.87
CA GLN A 59 -7.23 -8.55 2.35
C GLN A 59 -7.16 -7.48 3.45
N LYS A 60 -6.06 -7.42 4.21
CA LYS A 60 -5.91 -6.56 5.39
C LYS A 60 -5.08 -5.32 5.12
N MET A 61 -4.32 -5.26 4.03
CA MET A 61 -3.35 -4.18 3.77
C MET A 61 -3.99 -2.80 3.81
N ASN A 62 -5.11 -2.61 3.11
CA ASN A 62 -5.78 -1.31 3.05
C ASN A 62 -6.28 -0.88 4.44
N THR A 63 -6.85 -1.81 5.22
CA THR A 63 -7.27 -1.52 6.60
C THR A 63 -6.08 -1.20 7.50
N LEU A 64 -4.97 -1.92 7.36
CA LEU A 64 -3.74 -1.67 8.11
C LEU A 64 -3.17 -0.27 7.80
N GLU A 65 -3.18 0.13 6.53
CA GLU A 65 -2.69 1.45 6.11
C GLU A 65 -3.57 2.58 6.65
N VAL A 66 -4.89 2.37 6.70
CA VAL A 66 -5.84 3.34 7.28
C VAL A 66 -5.70 3.45 8.79
N VAL A 67 -5.51 2.33 9.51
CA VAL A 67 -5.44 2.34 10.98
C VAL A 67 -4.06 2.76 11.49
N TYR A 68 -3.00 2.39 10.76
CA TYR A 68 -1.63 2.74 11.09
C TYR A 68 -0.99 3.58 9.96
N PRO A 69 -1.45 4.83 9.77
CA PRO A 69 -0.91 5.72 8.76
C PRO A 69 0.54 6.08 9.11
N HIS A 70 1.40 6.19 8.09
CA HIS A 70 2.81 6.56 8.22
C HIS A 70 3.67 5.55 9.01
N THR A 71 3.31 4.27 9.00
CA THR A 71 4.15 3.22 9.58
C THR A 71 5.46 3.05 8.80
N GLY A 72 6.58 3.23 9.51
CA GLY A 72 7.89 2.93 8.96
C GLY A 72 8.10 1.42 8.79
N PRO A 73 9.18 0.98 8.12
CA PRO A 73 9.45 -0.44 7.93
C PRO A 73 9.54 -1.23 9.25
N GLN A 74 10.10 -0.60 10.29
CA GLN A 74 10.18 -1.17 11.64
C GLN A 74 8.80 -1.41 12.26
N ASP A 75 7.85 -0.51 12.02
CA ASP A 75 6.50 -0.60 12.55
C ASP A 75 5.74 -1.73 11.86
N LYS A 76 5.78 -1.79 10.52
CA LYS A 76 5.20 -2.89 9.76
C LYS A 76 5.78 -4.25 10.18
N HIS A 77 7.11 -4.34 10.33
CA HIS A 77 7.77 -5.54 10.84
C HIS A 77 7.29 -5.94 12.24
N ARG A 78 7.12 -4.97 13.14
CA ARG A 78 6.62 -5.20 14.49
C ARG A 78 5.18 -5.71 14.50
N ILE A 79 4.29 -5.14 13.67
CA ILE A 79 2.91 -5.64 13.49
C ILE A 79 2.93 -7.10 13.05
N LEU A 80 3.75 -7.43 12.06
CA LEU A 80 3.86 -8.78 11.52
C LEU A 80 4.43 -9.76 12.56
N THR A 81 5.44 -9.36 13.32
CA THR A 81 6.05 -10.20 14.36
C THR A 81 5.07 -10.53 15.48
N MET A 82 4.14 -9.62 15.78
CA MET A 82 3.09 -9.87 16.77
C MET A 82 2.04 -10.86 16.27
N CYS A 83 1.75 -10.87 14.97
CA CYS A 83 0.61 -11.59 14.43
C CYS A 83 0.98 -12.92 13.76
N LEU A 84 2.13 -13.00 13.08
CA LEU A 84 2.56 -14.16 12.32
C LEU A 84 3.41 -15.12 13.17
N PRO A 85 3.35 -16.44 12.88
CA PRO A 85 4.20 -17.41 13.55
C PRO A 85 5.68 -17.24 13.19
N PHE A 86 6.56 -17.67 14.11
CA PHE A 86 8.01 -17.69 13.92
C PHE A 86 8.39 -18.43 12.63
N GLY A 87 9.23 -17.79 11.78
CA GLY A 87 9.66 -18.34 10.49
C GLY A 87 8.85 -17.88 9.27
N MET A 88 7.75 -17.14 9.46
CA MET A 88 7.03 -16.46 8.37
C MET A 88 7.22 -14.94 8.36
N VAL A 89 7.75 -14.37 9.43
CA VAL A 89 7.95 -12.92 9.55
C VAL A 89 9.05 -12.48 8.56
N PRO A 90 8.75 -11.61 7.58
CA PRO A 90 9.76 -11.07 6.68
C PRO A 90 10.75 -10.18 7.43
N THR A 91 11.98 -10.03 6.92
CA THR A 91 12.94 -9.09 7.50
C THR A 91 12.46 -7.65 7.33
N VAL A 92 12.98 -6.74 8.16
CA VAL A 92 12.62 -5.31 8.14
C VAL A 92 12.83 -4.69 6.75
N GLU A 93 13.84 -5.14 6.00
CA GLU A 93 14.16 -4.66 4.65
C GLU A 93 13.00 -4.88 3.65
N HIS A 94 12.22 -5.95 3.84
CA HIS A 94 11.05 -6.25 3.03
C HIS A 94 9.78 -5.50 3.49
N CYS A 95 9.86 -4.75 4.58
CA CYS A 95 8.71 -4.11 5.21
C CYS A 95 8.51 -2.64 4.77
N ASN A 96 9.04 -2.23 3.62
CA ASN A 96 8.89 -0.85 3.13
C ASN A 96 7.43 -0.51 2.82
N THR A 97 6.77 -1.33 2.02
CA THR A 97 5.34 -1.23 1.71
C THR A 97 4.64 -2.55 2.05
N TRP A 98 3.31 -2.54 2.22
CA TRP A 98 2.58 -3.79 2.40
C TRP A 98 2.67 -4.69 1.15
N GLY A 99 2.84 -4.10 -0.03
CA GLY A 99 3.10 -4.82 -1.27
C GLY A 99 4.44 -5.56 -1.26
N THR A 100 5.53 -4.96 -0.75
CA THR A 100 6.81 -5.68 -0.61
C THR A 100 6.74 -6.78 0.43
N VAL A 101 5.93 -6.59 1.50
CA VAL A 101 5.65 -7.64 2.49
C VAL A 101 4.89 -8.79 1.84
N PHE A 102 3.88 -8.51 1.01
CA PHE A 102 3.17 -9.52 0.23
C PHE A 102 4.13 -10.34 -0.61
N ALA A 103 4.96 -9.68 -1.42
CA ALA A 103 5.91 -10.35 -2.30
C ALA A 103 6.89 -11.22 -1.51
N ALA A 104 7.39 -10.73 -0.37
CA ALA A 104 8.27 -11.53 0.50
C ALA A 104 7.56 -12.76 1.08
N LEU A 105 6.33 -12.61 1.58
CA LEU A 105 5.54 -13.75 2.08
C LEU A 105 5.21 -14.74 0.97
N TYR A 106 4.85 -14.24 -0.21
CA TYR A 106 4.50 -15.04 -1.38
C TYR A 106 5.70 -15.86 -1.85
N THR A 107 6.86 -15.22 -2.05
CA THR A 107 8.09 -15.90 -2.46
C THR A 107 8.56 -16.93 -1.44
N THR A 108 8.36 -16.68 -0.15
CA THR A 108 8.70 -17.65 0.90
C THR A 108 7.72 -18.84 0.96
N ALA A 109 6.47 -18.65 0.52
CA ALA A 109 5.45 -19.69 0.53
C ALA A 109 5.44 -20.54 -0.75
N HIS A 110 5.53 -19.89 -1.91
CA HIS A 110 5.33 -20.47 -3.24
C HIS A 110 6.60 -20.51 -4.10
N GLY A 111 7.68 -19.88 -3.63
CA GLY A 111 8.87 -19.63 -4.44
C GLY A 111 8.72 -18.39 -5.32
N THR A 112 9.81 -18.00 -5.99
CA THR A 112 9.80 -16.86 -6.90
C THR A 112 8.91 -17.15 -8.11
N PRO A 113 7.91 -16.30 -8.40
CA PRO A 113 7.05 -16.51 -9.56
C PRO A 113 7.88 -16.41 -10.85
N THR A 114 7.66 -17.37 -11.74
CA THR A 114 8.23 -17.37 -13.10
C THR A 114 7.22 -16.76 -14.08
N LEU A 115 7.69 -16.35 -15.26
CA LEU A 115 6.82 -15.85 -16.33
C LEU A 115 5.72 -16.86 -16.73
N ALA A 116 5.95 -18.15 -16.54
CA ALA A 116 4.97 -19.20 -16.84
C ALA A 116 3.81 -19.23 -15.84
N ASN A 117 4.09 -18.98 -14.55
CA ASN A 117 3.09 -19.11 -13.49
C ASN A 117 2.44 -17.75 -13.13
N LEU A 118 3.07 -16.64 -13.52
CA LEU A 118 2.57 -15.28 -13.24
C LEU A 118 1.11 -15.05 -13.71
N PRO A 119 0.68 -15.53 -14.91
CA PRO A 119 -0.71 -15.34 -15.34
C PRO A 119 -1.74 -15.95 -14.40
N GLU A 120 -1.48 -17.15 -13.88
CA GLU A 120 -2.38 -17.85 -12.97
C GLU A 120 -2.47 -17.13 -11.62
N VAL A 121 -1.33 -16.67 -11.11
CA VAL A 121 -1.24 -15.91 -9.84
C VAL A 121 -1.97 -14.58 -9.96
N LEU A 122 -1.71 -13.81 -11.02
CA LEU A 122 -2.36 -12.51 -11.22
C LEU A 122 -3.86 -12.67 -11.45
N LYS A 123 -4.28 -13.73 -12.14
CA LYS A 123 -5.70 -14.05 -12.29
C LYS A 123 -6.35 -14.35 -10.93
N GLN A 124 -5.73 -15.16 -10.09
CA GLN A 124 -6.25 -15.43 -8.74
C GLN A 124 -6.39 -14.14 -7.93
N ILE A 125 -5.37 -13.27 -7.94
CA ILE A 125 -5.43 -11.97 -7.25
C ILE A 125 -6.54 -11.10 -7.85
N GLN A 126 -6.67 -11.06 -9.17
CA GLN A 126 -7.69 -10.26 -9.85
C GLN A 126 -9.11 -10.74 -9.55
N ASP A 127 -9.32 -12.05 -9.47
CA ASP A 127 -10.63 -12.62 -9.16
C ASP A 127 -11.05 -12.37 -7.71
N GLU A 128 -10.09 -12.37 -6.77
CA GLU A 128 -10.34 -12.15 -5.34
C GLU A 128 -10.38 -10.67 -4.93
N TYR A 129 -9.50 -9.83 -5.51
CA TYR A 129 -9.24 -8.46 -5.06
C TYR A 129 -9.57 -7.40 -6.12
N GLY A 130 -9.76 -7.80 -7.38
CA GLY A 130 -9.95 -6.90 -8.51
C GLY A 130 -8.65 -6.54 -9.23
N ALA A 131 -8.80 -5.86 -10.37
CA ALA A 131 -7.70 -5.63 -11.30
C ALA A 131 -6.64 -4.63 -10.77
N ALA A 132 -7.06 -3.60 -10.03
CA ALA A 132 -6.14 -2.59 -9.51
C ALA A 132 -5.19 -3.16 -8.43
N PRO A 133 -5.66 -3.89 -7.40
CA PRO A 133 -4.76 -4.59 -6.47
C PRO A 133 -3.89 -5.65 -7.16
N ALA A 134 -4.42 -6.34 -8.18
CA ALA A 134 -3.62 -7.29 -8.96
C ALA A 134 -2.46 -6.62 -9.69
N LEU A 135 -2.63 -5.40 -10.18
CA LEU A 135 -1.56 -4.62 -10.83
C LEU A 135 -0.49 -4.24 -9.82
N ASP A 136 -0.87 -3.64 -8.70
CA ASP A 136 0.07 -3.21 -7.66
C ASP A 136 0.86 -4.40 -7.11
N LEU A 137 0.17 -5.46 -6.66
CA LEU A 137 0.83 -6.66 -6.14
C LEU A 137 1.65 -7.38 -7.22
N GLY A 138 1.19 -7.37 -8.47
CA GLY A 138 1.91 -7.93 -9.60
C GLY A 138 3.24 -7.22 -9.88
N MET A 139 3.25 -5.89 -9.78
CA MET A 139 4.48 -5.08 -9.90
C MET A 139 5.48 -5.37 -8.78
N GLN A 140 5.01 -5.70 -7.57
CA GLN A 140 5.88 -6.11 -6.46
C GLN A 140 6.46 -7.51 -6.63
N LEU A 141 5.74 -8.39 -7.34
CA LEU A 141 6.22 -9.74 -7.68
C LEU A 141 7.17 -9.75 -8.87
N MET A 142 6.91 -8.89 -9.85
CA MET A 142 7.70 -8.75 -11.06
C MET A 142 7.72 -7.29 -11.50
N ASP A 143 8.90 -6.68 -11.45
CA ASP A 143 9.13 -5.29 -11.84
C ASP A 143 9.13 -5.11 -13.38
N ASN A 144 8.00 -5.44 -14.02
CA ASN A 144 7.78 -5.31 -15.46
C ASN A 144 6.32 -4.95 -15.74
N PHE A 145 6.05 -3.66 -15.83
CA PHE A 145 4.71 -3.11 -16.07
C PHE A 145 4.05 -3.66 -17.33
N GLU A 146 4.77 -3.73 -18.44
CA GLU A 146 4.21 -4.20 -19.72
C GLU A 146 3.69 -5.64 -19.60
N THR A 147 4.45 -6.51 -18.92
CA THR A 147 4.07 -7.90 -18.73
C THR A 147 2.87 -8.03 -17.78
N VAL A 148 2.95 -7.38 -16.61
CA VAL A 148 1.90 -7.45 -15.58
C VAL A 148 0.58 -6.85 -16.10
N SER A 149 0.63 -5.66 -16.70
CA SER A 149 -0.54 -4.99 -17.26
C SER A 149 -1.17 -5.78 -18.41
N SER A 150 -0.38 -6.34 -19.33
CA SER A 150 -0.89 -7.17 -20.43
C SER A 150 -1.64 -8.40 -19.92
N ILE A 151 -1.10 -9.07 -18.90
CA ILE A 151 -1.74 -10.21 -18.25
C ILE A 151 -3.07 -9.78 -17.61
N ILE A 152 -3.10 -8.70 -16.83
CA ILE A 152 -4.32 -8.25 -16.15
C ILE A 152 -5.40 -7.83 -17.16
N LEU A 153 -5.02 -7.10 -18.20
CA LEU A 153 -5.91 -6.69 -19.29
C LEU A 153 -6.45 -7.88 -20.10
N SER A 154 -5.78 -9.04 -20.06
CA SER A 154 -6.27 -10.27 -20.69
C SER A 154 -7.34 -11.00 -19.85
N HIS A 155 -7.36 -10.74 -18.53
CA HIS A 155 -8.26 -11.37 -17.57
C HIS A 155 -9.40 -10.45 -17.10
N LEU A 156 -9.52 -9.23 -17.63
CA LEU A 156 -10.63 -8.33 -17.32
C LEU A 156 -11.98 -8.99 -17.65
N LYS A 157 -12.93 -8.91 -16.71
CA LYS A 157 -14.28 -9.44 -16.90
C LYS A 157 -15.06 -8.54 -17.85
N GLY A 158 -15.14 -8.96 -19.11
CA GLY A 158 -15.87 -8.29 -20.19
C GLY A 158 -14.93 -7.82 -21.29
N GLU A 159 -15.08 -8.39 -22.48
CA GLU A 159 -14.25 -8.07 -23.66
C GLU A 159 -14.36 -6.60 -24.06
N ALA A 160 -15.55 -6.00 -23.92
CA ALA A 160 -15.77 -4.59 -24.18
C ALA A 160 -14.98 -3.67 -23.22
N VAL A 161 -14.87 -4.07 -21.94
CA VAL A 161 -14.07 -3.34 -20.94
C VAL A 161 -12.61 -3.44 -21.28
N ALA A 162 -12.13 -4.65 -21.56
CA ALA A 162 -10.74 -4.88 -21.94
C ALA A 162 -10.35 -4.07 -23.19
N LEU A 163 -11.22 -4.03 -24.19
CA LEU A 163 -11.00 -3.25 -25.41
C LEU A 163 -11.00 -1.75 -25.12
N ALA A 164 -12.00 -1.24 -24.39
CA ALA A 164 -12.09 0.17 -24.04
C ALA A 164 -10.85 0.64 -23.28
N VAL A 165 -10.42 -0.08 -22.24
CA VAL A 165 -9.22 0.24 -21.48
C VAL A 165 -7.97 0.20 -22.35
N ARG A 166 -7.81 -0.81 -23.22
CA ARG A 166 -6.67 -0.90 -24.15
C ARG A 166 -6.62 0.26 -25.14
N MET A 167 -7.77 0.73 -25.61
CA MET A 167 -7.84 1.88 -26.51
C MET A 167 -7.41 3.16 -25.79
N HIS A 168 -7.92 3.40 -24.58
CA HIS A 168 -7.54 4.59 -23.80
C HIS A 168 -6.06 4.55 -23.41
N LEU A 169 -5.56 3.39 -22.99
CA LEU A 169 -4.17 3.21 -22.60
C LEU A 169 -3.20 3.48 -23.77
N ARG A 170 -3.61 3.22 -25.01
CA ARG A 170 -2.83 3.52 -26.21
C ARG A 170 -2.58 5.01 -26.41
N ASP A 171 -3.51 5.84 -25.95
CA ASP A 171 -3.45 7.29 -26.05
C ASP A 171 -2.71 7.93 -24.87
N VAL A 172 -2.44 7.16 -23.80
CA VAL A 172 -1.67 7.60 -22.62
C VAL A 172 -0.16 7.42 -22.87
N PRO A 173 0.66 8.46 -22.60
CA PRO A 173 2.12 8.33 -22.68
C PRO A 173 2.63 7.19 -21.80
N GLN A 174 3.60 6.41 -22.29
CA GLN A 174 4.09 5.20 -21.61
C GLN A 174 4.57 5.44 -20.17
N LEU A 175 5.11 6.63 -19.88
CA LEU A 175 5.55 7.05 -18.54
C LEU A 175 4.39 7.21 -17.54
N ASP A 176 3.19 7.49 -18.03
CA ASP A 176 2.00 7.76 -17.21
C ASP A 176 1.07 6.53 -17.12
N GLN A 177 1.29 5.51 -17.96
CA GLN A 177 0.42 4.33 -18.04
C GLN A 177 0.31 3.58 -16.71
N GLU A 178 1.39 3.51 -15.93
CA GLU A 178 1.39 2.83 -14.63
C GLU A 178 0.43 3.47 -13.62
N TRP A 179 0.36 4.80 -13.62
CA TRP A 179 -0.48 5.58 -12.71
C TRP A 179 -1.94 5.68 -13.17
N GLU A 180 -2.15 5.63 -14.48
CA GLU A 180 -3.47 5.82 -15.10
C GLU A 180 -4.24 4.51 -15.27
N LEU A 181 -3.56 3.38 -15.47
CA LEU A 181 -4.22 2.10 -15.74
C LEU A 181 -5.24 1.67 -14.65
N PRO A 182 -4.92 1.72 -13.33
CA PRO A 182 -5.91 1.41 -12.29
C PRO A 182 -7.16 2.29 -12.36
N LYS A 183 -6.98 3.59 -12.62
CA LYS A 183 -8.07 4.57 -12.69
C LYS A 183 -8.94 4.30 -13.91
N LEU A 184 -8.32 4.09 -15.07
CA LEU A 184 -9.01 3.78 -16.32
C LEU A 184 -9.87 2.51 -16.18
N ILE A 185 -9.36 1.47 -15.51
CA ILE A 185 -10.13 0.25 -15.26
C ILE A 185 -11.35 0.55 -14.37
N ALA A 186 -11.16 1.29 -13.29
CA ALA A 186 -12.24 1.64 -12.37
C ALA A 186 -13.31 2.53 -13.03
N GLU A 187 -12.90 3.53 -13.81
CA GLU A 187 -13.78 4.42 -14.57
C GLU A 187 -14.56 3.65 -15.63
N THR A 188 -13.89 2.74 -16.35
CA THR A 188 -14.55 1.91 -17.37
C THR A 188 -15.60 1.02 -16.73
N TYR A 189 -15.30 0.34 -15.61
CA TYR A 189 -16.29 -0.46 -14.88
C TYR A 189 -17.45 0.38 -14.36
N SER A 190 -17.17 1.56 -13.78
CA SER A 190 -18.21 2.47 -13.32
C SER A 190 -19.11 2.97 -14.45
N SER A 191 -18.58 3.21 -15.64
CA SER A 191 -19.35 3.70 -16.80
C SER A 191 -20.39 2.69 -17.30
N ILE A 192 -20.12 1.39 -17.11
CA ILE A 192 -21.03 0.29 -17.48
C ILE A 192 -21.85 -0.24 -16.30
N GLY A 193 -21.82 0.46 -15.16
CA GLY A 193 -22.59 0.13 -13.95
C GLY A 193 -22.10 -1.13 -13.22
N ARG A 194 -20.82 -1.47 -13.35
CA ARG A 194 -20.19 -2.61 -12.66
C ARG A 194 -19.32 -2.18 -11.49
N ASP A 195 -19.15 -3.08 -10.54
CA ASP A 195 -18.24 -2.87 -9.41
C ASP A 195 -16.76 -3.08 -9.81
N SER A 196 -15.83 -2.88 -8.86
CA SER A 196 -14.39 -3.04 -9.08
C SER A 196 -13.94 -4.48 -9.40
N LEU A 197 -14.84 -5.45 -9.21
CA LEU A 197 -14.64 -6.86 -9.57
C LEU A 197 -15.24 -7.20 -10.94
N GLY A 198 -15.91 -6.23 -11.58
CA GLY A 198 -16.60 -6.40 -12.85
C GLY A 198 -17.88 -7.22 -12.75
N ALA A 199 -18.51 -7.27 -11.58
CA ALA A 199 -19.83 -7.87 -11.34
C ALA A 199 -20.98 -6.87 -11.58
#